data_AF-A0A496SK77-F1
#
_entry.id   AF-A0A496SK77-F1
#
_cell.length_a   1.000
_cell.length_b   1.000
_cell.length_c   1.000
_cell.angle_alpha   90.00
_cell.angle_beta   90.00
_cell.angle_gamma   90.00
#
_symmetry.space_group_name_H-M   'P 1'
#
loop_
_entity.id
_entity.type
_entity.pdbx_description
1 polymer ?
#
loop_
_entity_poly.entity_id
_entity_poly.type
_entity_poly.pdbx_seq_one_letter_code
_entity_poly.pdbx_strand_id
1 'polypeptide(L)' 'DKILLDIMKKDAIIMHPLPRVDEIAPEVDADPRAAYFRQARNGLYIRMALLKMVLLG' A
#
# COMPACT_ATOMS: atom_id res chain seq x y z
N ASP A 1 15.82 -6.55 3.49
CA ASP A 1 14.45 -6.46 4.04
C ASP A 1 14.07 -7.50 5.08
N LYS A 2 14.44 -8.78 4.94
CA LYS A 2 14.06 -9.84 5.89
C LYS A 2 14.30 -9.53 7.38
N ILE A 3 15.48 -9.01 7.74
CA ILE A 3 15.78 -8.64 9.13
C ILE A 3 14.84 -7.52 9.63
N LEU A 4 14.52 -6.54 8.77
CA LEU A 4 13.60 -5.46 9.11
C LEU A 4 12.18 -6.02 9.33
N LEU A 5 11.74 -6.94 8.47
CA LEU A 5 10.47 -7.63 8.61
C LEU A 5 10.37 -8.40 9.94
N ASP A 6 11.46 -9.01 10.41
CA ASP A 6 11.47 -9.80 11.65
C ASP A 6 11.33 -8.92 12.92
N ILE A 7 11.85 -7.68 12.89
CA ILE A 7 11.78 -6.75 14.04
C ILE A 7 10.58 -5.79 13.99
N MET A 8 9.88 -5.73 12.86
CA MET A 8 8.67 -4.93 12.71
C MET A 8 7.53 -5.48 13.58
N LYS A 9 6.67 -4.58 14.07
CA LYS A 9 5.45 -4.98 14.79
C LYS A 9 4.60 -5.89 13.92
N LYS A 10 3.93 -6.86 14.56
CA LYS A 10 3.09 -7.86 13.88
C LYS A 10 1.93 -7.24 13.10
N ASP A 11 1.43 -6.10 13.55
CA ASP A 11 0.28 -5.36 13.01
C ASP A 11 0.68 -4.14 12.15
N ALA A 12 1.99 -3.90 11.98
CA ALA A 12 2.45 -2.84 11.10
C ALA A 12 2.08 -3.13 9.64
N ILE A 13 1.94 -2.07 8.83
CA ILE A 13 1.74 -2.17 7.38
C ILE A 13 2.82 -1.40 6.63
N ILE A 14 3.19 -1.90 5.45
CA ILE A 14 4.16 -1.27 4.54
C ILE A 14 3.38 -0.62 3.40
N MET A 15 3.56 0.69 3.22
CA MET A 15 2.91 1.49 2.18
C MET A 15 3.96 2.09 1.26
N HIS A 16 3.58 2.31 0.00
CA HIS A 16 4.44 2.91 -1.02
C HIS A 16 3.55 3.53 -2.12
N PRO A 17 3.80 4.77 -2.56
CA PRO A 17 2.96 5.42 -3.58
C PRO A 17 3.16 4.83 -4.99
N LEU A 18 4.26 4.10 -5.22
CA LEU A 18 4.68 3.54 -6.50
C LEU A 18 5.03 4.63 -7.56
N PRO A 19 5.80 4.30 -8.62
CA PRO A 19 6.51 3.03 -8.84
C PRO A 19 7.57 2.80 -7.78
N ARG A 20 7.87 1.54 -7.49
CA ARG A 20 9.08 1.18 -6.73
C ARG A 20 10.20 0.77 -7.69
N VAL A 21 11.44 1.01 -7.29
CA VAL A 21 12.65 0.66 -8.04
C VAL A 21 13.43 -0.40 -7.27
N ASP A 22 14.15 -0.01 -6.23
CA ASP A 22 15.04 -0.84 -5.41
C ASP A 22 14.83 -0.61 -3.91
N GLU A 23 13.98 0.34 -3.54
CA GLU A 23 13.67 0.71 -2.15
C GLU A 23 12.84 -0.34 -1.39
N ILE A 24 12.19 -1.27 -2.09
CA ILE A 24 11.45 -2.40 -1.52
C ILE A 24 11.73 -3.63 -2.37
N ALA A 25 12.36 -4.64 -1.79
CA ALA A 25 12.71 -5.85 -2.50
C ALA A 25 11.44 -6.67 -2.88
N PRO A 26 11.39 -7.32 -4.05
CA PRO A 26 10.22 -8.07 -4.49
C PRO A 26 9.75 -9.18 -3.52
N GLU A 27 10.66 -9.77 -2.74
CA GLU A 27 10.30 -10.77 -1.73
C GLU A 27 9.38 -10.24 -0.62
N VAL A 28 9.34 -8.91 -0.41
CA VAL A 28 8.45 -8.26 0.54
C VAL A 28 6.99 -8.38 0.11
N ASP A 29 6.70 -8.63 -1.18
CA ASP A 29 5.33 -8.78 -1.69
C ASP A 29 4.57 -9.94 -1.04
N ALA A 30 5.29 -10.99 -0.62
CA ALA A 30 4.70 -12.15 0.01
C ALA A 30 4.37 -11.91 1.51
N ASP A 31 4.89 -10.86 2.11
CA ASP A 31 4.61 -10.52 3.50
C ASP A 31 3.18 -9.96 3.63
N PRO A 32 2.32 -10.47 4.53
CA PRO A 32 0.95 -9.99 4.68
C PRO A 32 0.85 -8.49 5.04
N ARG A 33 1.93 -7.92 5.59
CA ARG A 33 2.04 -6.50 5.94
C ARG A 33 2.27 -5.61 4.73
N ALA A 34 2.66 -6.16 3.57
CA ALA A 34 2.74 -5.41 2.32
C ALA A 34 1.35 -4.91 1.90
N ALA A 35 1.13 -3.61 1.98
CA ALA A 35 -0.16 -2.96 1.75
C ALA A 35 -0.18 -2.06 0.52
N TYR A 36 0.94 -1.81 -0.15
CA TYR A 36 1.04 -0.89 -1.30
C TYR A 36 0.14 -1.29 -2.50
N PHE A 37 -0.11 -2.58 -2.73
CA PHE A 37 -1.11 -3.01 -3.73
C PHE A 37 -2.55 -2.75 -3.29
N ARG A 38 -2.86 -2.98 -2.00
CA ARG A 38 -4.17 -2.62 -1.42
C ARG A 38 -4.37 -1.11 -1.45
N GLN A 39 -3.33 -0.33 -1.17
CA GLN A 39 -3.31 1.13 -1.26
C GLN A 39 -3.64 1.62 -2.68
N ALA A 40 -3.03 1.04 -3.72
CA ALA A 40 -3.35 1.38 -5.11
C ALA A 40 -4.84 1.14 -5.42
N ARG A 41 -5.40 0.01 -4.97
CA ARG A 41 -6.85 -0.27 -5.07
C ARG A 41 -7.69 0.73 -4.29
N ASN A 42 -7.30 1.10 -3.07
CA ASN A 42 -8.00 2.10 -2.27
C ASN A 42 -8.05 3.47 -2.98
N GLY A 43 -7.03 3.79 -3.78
CA GLY A 43 -7.03 4.97 -4.64
C GLY A 43 -8.17 4.98 -5.67
N LEU A 44 -8.65 3.84 -6.15
CA LEU A 44 -9.84 3.77 -7.02
C LEU A 44 -11.08 4.24 -6.25
N TYR A 45 -11.33 3.65 -5.07
CA TYR A 45 -12.52 3.94 -4.28
C TYR A 45 -12.57 5.38 -3.79
N ILE A 46 -11.43 5.93 -3.36
CA ILE A 46 -11.35 7.34 -2.95
C ILE A 46 -11.63 8.28 -4.12
N ARG A 47 -11.10 8.00 -5.31
CA ARG A 47 -11.41 8.81 -6.51
C ARG A 47 -12.89 8.72 -6.89
N MET A 48 -13.49 7.53 -6.84
CA MET A 48 -14.93 7.36 -7.06
C MET A 48 -15.76 8.17 -6.06
N ALA A 49 -15.43 8.10 -4.77
CA ALA A 49 -16.11 8.86 -3.73
C ALA A 49 -15.96 10.38 -3.94
N LEU A 50 -14.74 10.84 -4.23
CA LEU A 50 -14.47 12.25 -4.48
C LEU A 50 -15.23 12.77 -5.71
N LEU A 51 -15.21 12.03 -6.83
CA LEU A 51 -15.96 12.40 -8.03
C LEU A 51 -17.47 12.44 -7.77
N LYS A 52 -17.99 11.48 -7.01
CA LYS A 52 -19.39 11.49 -6.58
C LYS A 52 -19.71 12.74 -5.76
N MET A 53 -18.86 13.11 -4.80
CA MET A 53 -19.08 14.31 -3.97
C MET A 53 -19.01 15.61 -4.76
N VAL A 54 -18.08 15.73 -5.71
CA VAL A 54 -17.88 16.97 -6.47
C VAL A 54 -18.93 17.15 -7.57
N LEU A 55 -19.42 16.06 -8.17
CA LEU A 55 -20.33 16.13 -9.33
C LEU A 55 -21.80 15.89 -8.97
N LEU A 56 -22.10 15.22 -7.85
CA LEU A 56 -23.45 14.78 -7.48
C LEU A 56 -23.84 15.16 -6.04
N GLY A 57 -22.94 15.79 -5.27
CA GLY A 57 -23.20 16.34 -3.93
C GLY A 57 -23.66 17.78 -4.02
#